data_AF-H3DHU5-F1
#
_entry.id   AF-H3DHU5-F1
#
_cell.length_a   1.000
_cell.length_b   1.000
_cell.length_c   1.000
_cell.angle_alpha   90.00
_cell.angle_beta   90.00
_cell.angle_gamma   90.00
#
_symmetry.space_group_name_H-M   'P 1'
#
loop_
_entity.id
_entity.type
_entity.pdbx_description
1 polymer ?
#
loop_
_entity_poly.entity_id
_entity_poly.type
_entity_poly.pdbx_seq_one_letter_code
_entity_poly.pdbx_strand_id
1 'polypeptide(L)'
;DPCFHYTVLDQAWRASNTTTKFKMCDRNVKWKGWYRLFYKGQSIQMPERCIPSNKCGTHAPLWLAGPHPKRRHGVVTRNVCGHWKKCCAFRSTPIKVKKCRGNYYVYKLVPPSACYLAYCAGT
;
A
#
# COMPACT_ATOMS: atom_id res chain seq x y z
N ASP A 1 -13.90 0.62 -15.42
CA ASP A 1 -12.74 1.43 -14.96
C ASP A 1 -12.52 1.17 -13.47
N PRO A 2 -11.29 0.88 -13.00
CA PRO A 2 -11.03 0.61 -11.58
C PRO A 2 -11.36 1.75 -10.62
N CYS A 3 -11.60 2.97 -11.13
CA CYS A 3 -12.13 4.07 -10.33
C CYS A 3 -13.59 3.87 -9.90
N PHE A 4 -14.35 2.99 -10.54
CA PHE A 4 -15.76 2.72 -10.16
C PHE A 4 -15.97 1.34 -9.54
N HIS A 5 -14.96 0.46 -9.62
CA HIS A 5 -15.03 -0.90 -9.08
C HIS A 5 -13.74 -1.22 -8.31
N TYR A 6 -13.78 -1.03 -7.00
CA TYR A 6 -12.68 -1.32 -6.08
C TYR A 6 -13.21 -1.84 -4.74
N THR A 7 -12.37 -2.54 -4.00
CA THR A 7 -12.60 -2.95 -2.62
C THR A 7 -11.96 -1.94 -1.66
N VAL A 8 -12.66 -1.61 -0.58
CA VAL A 8 -12.16 -0.73 0.47
C VAL A 8 -11.21 -1.50 1.39
N LEU A 9 -10.07 -0.90 1.70
CA LEU A 9 -9.15 -1.33 2.75
C LEU A 9 -9.10 -0.25 3.84
N ASP A 10 -9.88 -0.42 4.90
CA ASP A 10 -9.98 0.51 6.04
C ASP A 10 -9.50 -0.14 7.35
N GLN A 11 -8.59 -1.10 7.26
CA GLN A 11 -8.04 -1.70 8.47
C GLN A 11 -7.07 -0.73 9.15
N ALA A 12 -7.42 -0.24 10.33
CA ALA A 12 -6.64 0.75 11.08
C ALA A 12 -5.18 0.35 11.30
N TRP A 13 -4.87 -0.95 11.38
CA TRP A 13 -3.50 -1.43 11.56
C TRP A 13 -2.58 -1.09 10.38
N ARG A 14 -3.11 -0.80 9.18
CA ARG A 14 -2.32 -0.44 7.99
C ARG A 14 -1.73 0.96 8.06
N ALA A 15 -2.21 1.81 8.97
CA ALA A 15 -1.76 3.19 9.09
C ALA A 15 -0.27 3.29 9.41
N SER A 16 0.40 4.26 8.79
CA SER A 16 1.86 4.41 8.83
C SER A 16 2.42 4.74 10.22
N ASN A 17 1.59 5.28 11.11
CA ASN A 17 1.94 5.54 12.50
C ASN A 17 1.63 4.35 13.45
N THR A 18 0.89 3.34 12.99
CA THR A 18 0.40 2.24 13.83
C THR A 18 1.40 1.10 13.99
N THR A 19 1.49 0.59 15.21
CA THR A 19 2.20 -0.64 15.57
C THR A 19 1.21 -1.57 16.28
N THR A 20 1.27 -2.86 15.95
CA THR A 20 0.40 -3.88 16.55
C THR A 20 1.23 -4.96 17.26
N LYS A 21 0.62 -5.60 18.27
CA LYS A 21 1.19 -6.78 18.95
C LYS A 21 1.33 -7.96 17.99
N PHE A 22 0.27 -8.26 17.24
CA PHE A 22 0.27 -9.29 16.21
C PHE A 22 0.61 -8.69 14.85
N LYS A 23 1.54 -9.32 14.14
CA LYS A 23 2.05 -8.81 12.87
C LYS A 23 1.24 -9.37 11.71
N MET A 24 0.78 -8.45 10.88
CA MET A 24 -0.09 -8.72 9.74
C MET A 24 0.73 -9.15 8.53
N CYS A 25 0.10 -9.98 7.71
CA CYS A 25 0.73 -10.69 6.62
C CYS A 25 -0.11 -10.58 5.35
N ASP A 26 0.25 -9.61 4.50
CA ASP A 26 -0.47 -9.39 3.25
C ASP A 26 -0.22 -10.50 2.22
N ARG A 27 0.80 -11.35 2.41
CA ARG A 27 1.01 -12.53 1.55
C ARG A 27 -0.18 -13.50 1.58
N ASN A 28 -0.87 -13.60 2.72
CA ASN A 28 -1.99 -14.53 2.90
C ASN A 28 -3.34 -13.94 2.48
N VAL A 29 -3.38 -12.66 2.12
CA VAL A 29 -4.60 -12.01 1.62
C VAL A 29 -4.84 -12.46 0.18
N LYS A 30 -6.08 -12.87 -0.12
CA LYS A 30 -6.52 -13.21 -1.48
C LYS A 30 -6.72 -11.93 -2.30
N TRP A 31 -5.62 -11.35 -2.78
CA TRP A 31 -5.64 -10.14 -3.60
C TRP A 31 -6.34 -10.39 -4.94
N LYS A 32 -7.51 -9.77 -5.14
CA LYS A 32 -8.30 -9.85 -6.37
C LYS A 32 -8.91 -8.48 -6.67
N GLY A 33 -8.54 -7.92 -7.81
CA GLY A 33 -9.09 -6.65 -8.28
C GLY A 33 -8.31 -5.43 -7.78
N TRP A 34 -9.02 -4.32 -7.61
CA TRP A 34 -8.46 -3.02 -7.27
C TRP A 34 -8.90 -2.61 -5.88
N TYR A 35 -8.04 -1.88 -5.18
CA TYR A 35 -8.24 -1.49 -3.80
C TYR A 35 -8.10 0.01 -3.63
N ARG A 36 -8.88 0.58 -2.72
CA ARG A 36 -8.74 1.96 -2.27
C ARG A 36 -8.47 1.95 -0.77
N LEU A 37 -7.45 2.69 -0.36
CA LEU A 37 -7.04 2.78 1.04
C LEU A 37 -7.86 3.83 1.77
N PHE A 38 -8.25 3.48 2.99
CA PHE A 38 -8.94 4.33 3.93
C PHE A 38 -8.27 4.24 5.30
N TYR A 39 -8.49 5.27 6.10
CA TYR A 39 -8.20 5.25 7.53
C TYR A 39 -9.33 5.97 8.25
N LYS A 40 -10.08 5.24 9.08
CA LYS A 40 -11.24 5.76 9.82
C LYS A 40 -12.28 6.40 8.87
N GLY A 41 -12.60 5.71 7.79
CA GLY A 41 -13.55 6.20 6.77
C GLY A 41 -13.02 7.33 5.88
N GLN A 42 -11.82 7.86 6.11
CA GLN A 42 -11.22 8.89 5.26
C GLN A 42 -10.34 8.26 4.17
N SER A 43 -10.53 8.72 2.93
CA SER A 43 -9.73 8.27 1.79
C SER A 43 -8.27 8.67 1.97
N ILE A 44 -7.36 7.72 1.83
CA ILE A 44 -5.94 7.98 1.91
C ILE A 44 -5.16 7.26 0.80
N GLN A 45 -3.84 7.39 0.82
CA GLN A 45 -2.96 6.84 -0.20
C GLN A 45 -1.80 6.10 0.45
N MET A 46 -1.14 5.23 -0.32
CA MET A 46 0.11 4.64 0.15
C MET A 46 1.13 5.74 0.41
N PRO A 47 2.08 5.59 1.35
CA PRO A 47 3.20 6.51 1.45
C PRO A 47 4.08 6.42 0.19
N GLU A 48 4.77 7.53 -0.12
CA GLU A 48 5.85 7.58 -1.13
C GLU A 48 7.23 7.67 -0.46
N ARG A 49 7.26 7.66 0.88
CA ARG A 49 8.44 7.84 1.70
C ARG A 49 8.69 6.63 2.57
N CYS A 50 9.91 6.58 3.10
CA CYS A 50 10.31 5.55 4.03
C CYS A 50 9.37 5.46 5.23
N ILE A 51 8.91 4.24 5.53
CA ILE A 51 8.22 3.94 6.78
C ILE A 51 9.16 3.11 7.66
N PRO A 52 9.40 3.47 8.94
CA PRO A 52 10.23 2.69 9.85
C PRO A 52 9.76 1.24 10.00
N SER A 53 10.68 0.30 10.21
CA SER A 53 10.34 -1.08 10.57
C SER A 53 9.34 -1.14 11.74
N ASN A 54 8.53 -2.19 11.81
CA ASN A 54 7.50 -2.39 12.85
C ASN A 54 6.30 -1.42 12.82
N LYS A 55 6.10 -0.72 11.70
CA LYS A 55 4.91 0.11 11.42
C LYS A 55 3.96 -0.56 10.42
N CYS A 56 2.79 0.05 10.20
CA CYS A 56 1.72 -0.49 9.35
C CYS A 56 1.28 -1.90 9.76
N GLY A 57 1.34 -2.17 11.07
CA GLY A 57 0.90 -3.44 11.65
C GLY A 57 1.72 -4.66 11.23
N THR A 58 2.91 -4.49 10.64
CA THR A 58 3.77 -5.59 10.19
C THR A 58 5.22 -5.38 10.65
N HIS A 59 6.14 -6.29 10.32
CA HIS A 59 7.58 -6.09 10.57
C HIS A 59 8.22 -5.23 9.48
N ALA A 60 7.97 -5.57 8.21
CA ALA A 60 8.50 -4.88 7.04
C ALA A 60 7.37 -4.13 6.29
N PRO A 61 7.14 -2.84 6.60
CA PRO A 61 6.16 -2.03 5.88
C PRO A 61 6.55 -1.86 4.41
N LEU A 62 5.53 -1.78 3.53
CA LEU A 62 5.67 -1.56 2.10
C LEU A 62 5.06 -0.21 1.67
N TRP A 63 5.79 0.53 0.84
CA TRP A 63 5.38 1.84 0.31
C TRP A 63 5.77 2.00 -1.16
N LEU A 64 5.20 3.00 -1.84
CA LEU A 64 5.56 3.30 -3.23
C LEU A 64 6.97 3.86 -3.32
N ALA A 65 7.77 3.30 -4.22
CA ALA A 65 9.11 3.77 -4.47
C ALA A 65 9.14 4.84 -5.56
N GLY A 66 8.51 5.98 -5.28
CA GLY A 66 8.38 7.11 -6.19
C GLY A 66 6.97 7.71 -6.15
N PRO A 67 6.77 8.79 -6.90
CA PRO A 67 5.54 9.56 -6.82
C PRO A 67 4.33 8.80 -7.37
N HIS A 68 3.14 9.06 -6.86
CA HIS A 68 1.91 8.60 -7.47
C HIS A 68 1.74 9.15 -8.91
N PRO A 69 0.98 8.47 -9.79
CA PRO A 69 0.71 8.99 -11.13
C PRO A 69 -0.13 10.26 -11.13
N LYS A 70 0.05 11.10 -12.16
CA LYS A 70 -0.92 12.15 -12.52
C LYS A 70 -2.11 11.50 -13.24
N ARG A 71 -3.28 12.18 -13.23
CA ARG A 71 -4.52 11.69 -13.88
C ARG A 71 -4.31 11.27 -15.34
N ARG A 72 -3.54 12.06 -16.11
CA ARG A 72 -3.25 11.81 -17.53
C ARG A 72 -2.43 10.54 -17.81
N HIS A 73 -1.74 9.99 -16.82
CA HIS A 73 -0.93 8.79 -17.00
C HIS A 73 -1.76 7.50 -17.01
N GLY A 74 -3.05 7.55 -16.64
CA GLY A 74 -3.89 6.37 -16.59
C GLY A 74 -3.42 5.34 -15.56
N VAL A 75 -3.39 4.06 -15.96
CA VAL A 75 -2.86 2.97 -15.13
C VAL A 75 -1.35 2.88 -15.34
N VAL A 76 -0.57 3.06 -14.28
CA VAL A 76 0.89 2.90 -14.32
C VAL A 76 1.35 1.79 -13.39
N THR A 77 2.48 1.17 -13.71
CA THR A 77 3.17 0.27 -12.79
C THR A 77 4.11 1.09 -11.89
N ARG A 78 4.09 0.80 -10.58
CA ARG A 78 4.99 1.43 -9.59
C ARG A 78 5.74 0.35 -8.82
N ASN A 79 7.03 0.61 -8.65
CA ASN A 79 7.88 -0.19 -7.78
C ASN A 79 7.49 0.03 -6.32
N VAL A 80 7.67 -1.00 -5.50
CA VAL A 80 7.36 -0.98 -4.07
C VAL A 80 8.64 -1.27 -3.29
N CYS A 81 8.94 -0.43 -2.31
CA CYS A 81 10.06 -0.62 -1.38
C CYS A 81 9.55 -1.24 -0.07
N GLY A 82 10.41 -2.00 0.60
CA GLY A 82 10.18 -2.45 1.97
C GLY A 82 11.30 -2.07 2.93
N HIS A 83 10.97 -1.91 4.22
CA HIS A 83 11.95 -1.65 5.27
C HIS A 83 12.32 -2.95 6.01
N TRP A 84 13.60 -3.27 6.12
CA TRP A 84 14.08 -4.30 7.06
C TRP A 84 15.20 -3.79 7.96
N LYS A 85 16.46 -3.87 7.52
CA LYS A 85 17.62 -3.29 8.22
C LYS A 85 17.86 -1.81 7.90
N LYS A 86 17.35 -1.36 6.76
CA LYS A 86 17.47 0.02 6.27
C LYS A 86 16.27 0.38 5.43
N CYS A 87 16.13 1.67 5.16
CA CYS A 87 15.12 2.16 4.23
C CYS A 87 15.28 1.52 2.84
N CYS A 88 14.17 1.08 2.25
CA CYS A 88 14.15 0.37 0.96
C CYS A 88 15.24 -0.73 0.87
N ALA A 89 15.34 -1.57 1.90
CA ALA A 89 16.31 -2.66 1.93
C ALA A 89 16.08 -3.69 0.81
N PHE A 90 14.85 -3.80 0.32
CA PHE A 90 14.48 -4.70 -0.77
C PHE A 90 13.31 -4.12 -1.59
N ARG A 91 13.10 -4.70 -2.77
CA ARG A 91 11.95 -4.43 -3.64
C ARG A 91 10.90 -5.51 -3.47
N SER A 92 9.65 -5.11 -3.28
CA SER A 92 8.50 -6.01 -3.39
C SER A 92 8.02 -6.05 -4.84
N THR A 93 7.13 -7.01 -5.15
CA THR A 93 6.47 -7.10 -6.45
C THR A 93 5.84 -5.75 -6.82
N PRO A 94 6.13 -5.20 -8.02
CA PRO A 94 5.51 -3.97 -8.47
C PRO A 94 3.98 -4.08 -8.53
N ILE A 95 3.29 -2.97 -8.28
CA ILE A 95 1.84 -2.89 -8.30
C ILE A 95 1.36 -1.92 -9.39
N LYS A 96 0.09 -2.02 -9.79
CA LYS A 96 -0.51 -1.02 -10.67
C LYS A 96 -1.23 0.05 -9.84
N VAL A 97 -1.12 1.30 -10.26
CA VAL A 97 -1.71 2.47 -9.56
C VAL A 97 -2.40 3.35 -10.60
N LYS A 98 -3.57 3.90 -10.25
CA LYS A 98 -4.29 4.89 -11.07
C LYS A 98 -4.81 6.02 -10.20
N LYS A 99 -4.70 7.26 -10.70
CA LYS A 99 -5.35 8.45 -10.11
C LYS A 99 -6.74 8.64 -10.72
N CYS A 100 -7.75 8.75 -9.87
CA CYS A 100 -9.16 8.90 -10.25
C CYS A 100 -9.63 10.35 -10.20
N ARG A 101 -10.76 10.66 -10.86
CA ARG A 101 -11.32 12.03 -10.95
C ARG A 101 -11.64 12.64 -9.58
N GLY A 102 -12.08 11.83 -8.60
CA GLY A 102 -12.38 12.28 -7.23
C GLY A 102 -11.15 12.49 -6.32
N ASN A 103 -9.99 12.79 -6.90
CA ASN A 103 -8.73 13.02 -6.19
C ASN A 103 -8.24 11.87 -5.29
N TYR A 104 -8.58 10.62 -5.58
CA TYR A 104 -8.06 9.44 -4.87
C TYR A 104 -7.30 8.49 -5.80
N TYR A 105 -6.63 7.51 -5.21
CA TYR A 105 -5.87 6.49 -5.92
C TYR A 105 -6.47 5.11 -5.68
N VAL A 106 -6.38 4.27 -6.71
CA VAL A 106 -6.69 2.85 -6.62
C VAL A 106 -5.45 2.04 -6.97
N TYR A 107 -5.30 0.91 -6.29
CA TYR A 107 -4.12 0.06 -6.33
C TYR A 107 -4.52 -1.35 -6.72
N LYS A 108 -3.89 -1.92 -7.74
CA LYS A 108 -3.95 -3.35 -8.03
C LYS A 108 -2.84 -4.02 -7.23
N LEU A 109 -3.13 -4.29 -5.97
CA LEU A 109 -2.21 -4.94 -5.04
C LEU A 109 -2.08 -6.43 -5.39
N VAL A 110 -0.93 -6.99 -5.06
CA VAL A 110 -0.60 -8.40 -5.30
C VAL A 110 0.06 -8.99 -4.05
N PRO A 111 0.04 -10.33 -3.86
CA PRO A 111 0.70 -10.94 -2.72
C PRO A 111 2.20 -10.59 -2.68
N PRO A 112 2.70 -10.03 -1.56
CA PRO A 112 4.14 -9.89 -1.35
C PRO A 112 4.84 -11.25 -1.25
N SER A 113 6.15 -11.27 -1.49
CA SER A 113 6.95 -12.51 -1.52
C SER A 113 7.11 -13.20 -0.15
N ALA A 114 6.92 -12.47 0.95
CA ALA A 114 7.09 -12.96 2.31
C ALA A 114 5.94 -12.53 3.23
N CYS A 115 5.74 -13.28 4.33
CA CYS A 115 4.61 -13.06 5.21
C CYS A 115 4.76 -11.81 6.09
N TYR A 116 5.98 -11.43 6.46
CA TYR A 116 6.21 -10.28 7.33
C TYR A 116 6.12 -8.91 6.63
N LEU A 117 5.33 -8.84 5.56
CA LEU A 117 5.18 -7.69 4.67
C LEU A 117 3.73 -7.22 4.64
N ALA A 118 3.51 -5.90 4.64
CA ALA A 118 2.18 -5.31 4.46
C ALA A 118 2.23 -3.94 3.78
N TYR A 119 1.25 -3.68 2.91
CA TYR A 119 1.04 -2.40 2.25
C TYR A 119 0.52 -1.36 3.25
N CYS A 120 1.28 -0.27 3.39
CA CYS A 120 0.94 0.84 4.27
C CYS A 120 -0.14 1.75 3.70
N ALA A 121 -0.94 2.31 4.60
CA ALA A 121 -1.73 3.51 4.38
C ALA A 121 -0.99 4.70 5.03
N GLY A 122 -0.77 5.77 4.27
CA GLY A 122 -0.21 7.02 4.80
C GLY A 122 -1.14 7.60 5.85
N THR A 123 -0.59 8.28 6.85
CA THR A 123 -1.31 9.07 7.85
C THR A 123 -0.52 10.33 8.12
#